data_AF-A0A7L2ZBD9-F1
#
_entry.id   AF-A0A7L2ZBD9-F1
#
_cell.length_a   1.000
_cell.length_b   1.000
_cell.length_c   1.000
_cell.angle_alpha   90.00
_cell.angle_beta   90.00
_cell.angle_gamma   90.00
#
_symmetry.space_group_name_H-M   'P 1'
#
loop_
_entity.id
_entity.type
_entity.pdbx_description
1 polymer ?
#
loop_
_entity_poly.entity_id
_entity_poly.type
_entity_poly.pdbx_seq_one_letter_code
_entity_poly.pdbx_strand_id
1 'polypeptide(L)'
;FFLTAAVSGQVALEQPIREMPVREGDGVTFQCSMSGDSMGSYYMYWYRQGPGSSLEWIYREGDIYGEGFQGRFKGSVESSQNRFTL
;
A
#
# COMPACT_ATOMS: atom_id res chain seq x y z
N PHE A 1 11.87 -21.77 34.65
CA PHE A 1 12.26 -21.45 33.26
C PHE A 1 11.00 -21.46 32.41
N PHE A 2 10.43 -20.29 32.10
CA PHE A 2 9.34 -20.17 31.14
C PHE A 2 9.93 -19.57 29.86
N LEU A 3 9.98 -20.37 28.79
CA LEU A 3 10.31 -19.90 27.45
C LEU A 3 9.00 -19.43 26.81
N THR A 4 8.76 -18.12 26.77
CA THR A 4 7.78 -17.57 25.84
C THR A 4 8.44 -17.54 24.46
N ALA A 5 8.06 -18.46 23.58
CA ALA A 5 8.32 -18.29 22.15
C ALA A 5 7.40 -17.18 21.65
N ALA A 6 7.91 -15.95 21.58
CA ALA A 6 7.23 -14.90 20.85
C ALA A 6 7.42 -15.18 19.35
N VAL A 7 6.35 -15.53 18.64
CA VAL A 7 6.35 -15.42 17.18
C VAL A 7 6.40 -13.92 16.87
N SER A 8 7.57 -13.45 16.43
CA SER A 8 7.70 -12.09 15.92
C SER A 8 7.02 -12.05 14.55
N GLY A 9 5.87 -11.38 14.44
CA GLY A 9 5.29 -11.02 13.14
C GLY A 9 6.22 -10.01 12.48
N GLN A 10 7.09 -10.46 11.60
CA GLN A 10 8.24 -9.67 11.15
C GLN A 10 7.92 -8.59 10.11
N VAL A 11 6.68 -8.45 9.62
CA VAL A 11 6.34 -7.46 8.59
C VAL A 11 5.19 -6.57 9.04
N ALA A 12 5.40 -5.25 9.00
CA ALA A 12 4.35 -4.26 9.22
C ALA A 12 4.28 -3.27 8.05
N LEU A 13 3.06 -2.93 7.64
CA LEU A 13 2.77 -1.92 6.63
C LEU A 13 2.15 -0.69 7.30
N GLU A 14 2.70 0.47 7.00
CA GLU A 14 2.27 1.74 7.57
C GLU A 14 1.97 2.76 6.48
N GLN A 15 0.84 3.46 6.64
CA GLN A 15 0.47 4.59 5.80
C GLN A 15 0.46 5.85 6.68
N PRO A 16 1.26 6.87 6.35
CA PRO A 16 1.41 8.05 7.21
C PRO A 16 0.18 8.96 7.19
N ILE A 17 -0.58 8.95 6.09
CA ILE A 17 -1.74 9.82 5.89
C ILE A 17 -3.02 9.03 6.16
N ARG A 18 -3.79 9.45 7.16
CA ARG A 18 -5.11 8.86 7.48
C ARG A 18 -6.25 9.61 6.81
N GLU A 19 -6.11 10.92 6.67
CA GLU A 19 -7.10 11.80 6.05
C GLU A 19 -6.35 12.86 5.24
N MET A 20 -6.84 13.14 4.04
CA MET A 20 -6.29 14.18 3.18
C MET A 20 -7.44 14.90 2.48
N PRO A 21 -7.80 16.13 2.92
CA PRO A 21 -8.79 16.93 2.22
C PRO A 21 -8.20 17.39 0.89
N VAL A 22 -8.90 17.09 -0.20
CA VAL A 22 -8.46 17.36 -1.57
C VAL A 22 -9.61 17.98 -2.35
N ARG A 23 -9.30 18.77 -3.37
CA ARG A 23 -10.32 19.28 -4.28
C ARG A 23 -10.47 18.36 -5.47
N GLU A 24 -11.65 18.35 -6.07
CA GLU A 24 -11.87 17.60 -7.30
C GLU A 24 -10.90 18.06 -8.39
N GLY A 25 -10.21 17.10 -9.01
CA GLY A 25 -9.20 17.35 -10.03
C GLY A 25 -7.76 17.50 -9.52
N ASP A 26 -7.56 17.63 -8.20
CA ASP A 26 -6.21 17.63 -7.63
C ASP A 26 -5.58 16.24 -7.74
N GLY A 27 -4.28 16.22 -8.08
CA GLY A 27 -3.46 15.03 -7.97
C GLY A 27 -3.11 14.76 -6.50
N VAL A 28 -3.19 13.49 -6.11
CA VAL A 28 -2.88 13.03 -4.75
C VAL A 28 -1.91 11.87 -4.85
N THR A 29 -0.97 11.80 -3.91
CA THR A 29 -0.05 10.67 -3.83
C THR A 29 -0.22 9.97 -2.49
N PHE A 30 -0.56 8.69 -2.54
CA PHE A 30 -0.59 7.84 -1.36
C PHE A 30 0.77 7.18 -1.16
N GLN A 31 1.12 6.90 0.09
CA GLN A 31 2.38 6.23 0.44
C GLN A 31 2.12 5.11 1.44
N CYS A 32 2.80 3.99 1.23
CA CYS A 32 2.93 2.90 2.18
C CYS A 32 4.42 2.63 2.44
N SER A 33 4.80 2.37 3.69
CA SER A 33 6.14 1.90 4.07
C SER A 33 6.07 0.53 4.73
N MET A 34 7.14 -0.26 4.59
CA MET A 34 7.26 -1.61 5.15
C MET A 34 8.43 -1.65 6.13
N SER A 35 8.20 -2.24 7.29
CA SER A 35 9.26 -2.55 8.26
C SER A 35 9.40 -4.06 8.44
N GLY A 36 10.65 -4.48 8.65
CA GLY A 36 11.03 -5.87 8.97
C GLY A 36 11.14 -6.84 7.79
N ASP A 37 10.90 -6.38 6.56
CA ASP A 37 11.33 -7.04 5.32
C ASP A 37 11.49 -6.02 4.17
N SER A 38 11.80 -6.46 2.96
CA SER A 38 11.93 -5.65 1.75
C SER A 38 10.69 -5.72 0.87
N MET A 39 10.13 -4.58 0.49
CA MET A 39 9.02 -4.54 -0.48
C MET A 39 9.40 -5.14 -1.84
N GLY A 40 10.69 -5.09 -2.22
CA GLY A 40 11.16 -5.65 -3.49
C GLY A 40 11.08 -7.19 -3.56
N SER A 41 10.81 -7.86 -2.44
CA SER A 41 10.62 -9.31 -2.38
C SER A 41 9.17 -9.74 -2.59
N TYR A 42 8.24 -8.79 -2.72
CA TYR A 42 6.80 -9.06 -2.79
C TYR A 42 6.15 -8.27 -3.92
N TYR A 43 5.03 -8.81 -4.42
CA TYR A 43 4.14 -8.01 -5.25
C TYR A 43 3.34 -7.05 -4.38
N MET A 44 3.42 -5.76 -4.70
CA MET A 44 2.74 -4.72 -3.95
C MET A 44 1.41 -4.32 -4.61
N TYR A 45 0.38 -4.14 -3.78
CA TYR A 45 -1.00 -3.89 -4.20
C TYR A 45 -1.58 -2.69 -3.44
N TRP A 46 -2.40 -1.93 -4.13
CA TRP A 46 -3.28 -0.92 -3.55
C TRP A 46 -4.73 -1.38 -3.62
N TYR A 47 -5.42 -1.16 -2.52
CA TYR A 47 -6.85 -1.40 -2.38
C TYR A 47 -7.52 -0.11 -1.94
N ARG A 48 -8.80 0.03 -2.28
CA ARG A 48 -9.65 1.06 -1.70
C ARG A 48 -10.84 0.43 -1.01
N GLN A 49 -11.37 1.15 -0.04
CA GLN A 49 -12.59 0.77 0.66
C GLN A 49 -13.46 2.00 0.86
N GLY A 50 -14.68 1.96 0.34
CA GLY A 50 -15.70 2.96 0.65
C GLY A 50 -16.39 2.67 1.99
N PRO A 51 -17.05 3.66 2.61
CA PRO A 51 -17.83 3.44 3.82
C PRO A 51 -18.87 2.32 3.61
N GLY A 52 -18.78 1.23 4.39
CA GLY A 52 -19.68 0.08 4.31
C GLY A 52 -19.43 -0.88 3.13
N SER A 53 -18.41 -0.65 2.30
CA SER A 53 -18.08 -1.49 1.15
C SER A 53 -17.00 -2.53 1.47
N SER A 54 -16.91 -3.57 0.65
CA SER A 54 -15.78 -4.49 0.65
C SER A 54 -14.51 -3.80 0.13
N LEU A 55 -13.36 -4.41 0.40
CA LEU A 55 -12.10 -4.04 -0.23
C LEU A 55 -12.18 -4.27 -1.74
N GLU A 56 -11.75 -3.28 -2.50
CA GLU A 56 -11.67 -3.31 -3.95
C GLU A 56 -10.19 -3.15 -4.35
N TRP A 57 -9.67 -4.11 -5.11
CA TRP A 57 -8.31 -4.02 -5.65
C TRP A 57 -8.27 -3.03 -6.82
N ILE A 58 -7.34 -2.07 -6.78
CA ILE A 58 -7.30 -0.97 -7.77
C ILE A 58 -6.02 -0.91 -8.58
N TYR A 59 -4.89 -1.34 -8.00
CA TYR A 59 -3.59 -1.23 -8.64
C TYR A 59 -2.62 -2.25 -8.05
N ARG A 60 -1.74 -2.78 -8.88
CA ARG A 60 -0.55 -3.55 -8.51
C ARG A 60 0.63 -2.91 -9.22
N GLU A 61 1.80 -2.98 -8.58
CA GLU A 61 3.03 -2.54 -9.23
C GLU A 61 3.21 -3.07 -10.65
N GLY A 62 3.93 -2.32 -11.48
CA GLY A 62 4.10 -2.61 -12.90
C GLY A 62 2.92 -2.18 -13.76
N ASP A 63 2.19 -1.13 -13.35
CA ASP A 63 1.05 -0.57 -14.08
C ASP A 63 -0.04 -1.59 -14.40
N ILE A 64 -0.33 -2.47 -13.43
CA ILE A 64 -1.41 -3.47 -13.54
C ILE A 64 -2.60 -2.98 -12.76
N TYR A 65 -3.71 -2.75 -13.46
CA TYR A 65 -4.89 -2.09 -12.91
C TYR A 65 -6.01 -3.07 -12.57
N GLY A 66 -6.73 -2.76 -11.50
CA GLY A 66 -8.04 -3.34 -11.24
C GLY A 66 -9.03 -3.03 -12.35
N GLU A 67 -10.10 -3.83 -12.42
CA GLU A 67 -11.16 -3.63 -13.40
C GLU A 67 -11.77 -2.23 -13.26
N GLY A 68 -11.78 -1.44 -14.34
CA GLY A 68 -12.31 -0.08 -14.34
C GLY A 68 -11.37 1.01 -13.78
N PHE A 69 -10.11 0.67 -13.46
CA PHE A 69 -9.12 1.63 -12.92
C PHE A 69 -7.99 1.99 -13.87
N GLN A 70 -8.04 1.53 -15.13
CA GLN A 70 -7.00 1.73 -16.13
C GLN A 70 -6.67 3.21 -16.34
N GLY A 71 -5.38 3.55 -16.23
CA GLY A 71 -4.87 4.90 -16.51
C GLY A 71 -5.24 5.98 -15.49
N ARG A 72 -5.79 5.61 -14.32
CA ARG A 72 -6.17 6.56 -13.27
C ARG A 72 -5.10 6.79 -12.20
N PHE A 73 -4.12 5.90 -12.11
CA PHE A 73 -3.10 5.92 -11.06
C PHE A 73 -1.71 5.67 -11.64
N LYS A 74 -0.68 6.05 -10.88
CA LYS A 74 0.72 5.76 -11.21
C LYS A 74 1.48 5.44 -9.93
N GLY A 75 1.78 4.16 -9.72
CA GLY A 75 2.48 3.71 -8.53
C GLY A 75 3.93 3.28 -8.78
N SER A 76 4.78 3.42 -7.77
CA SER A 76 6.20 3.03 -7.84
C SER A 76 6.66 2.40 -6.53
N VAL A 77 7.34 1.24 -6.63
CA VAL A 77 8.00 0.59 -5.49
C VAL A 77 9.46 1.04 -5.45
N GLU A 78 9.84 1.67 -4.35
CA GLU A 78 11.19 2.13 -4.03
C GLU A 78 11.79 1.22 -2.95
N SER A 79 12.35 0.08 -3.38
CA SER A 79 12.87 -0.95 -2.46
C SER A 79 14.00 -0.45 -1.55
N SER A 80 14.80 0.53 -2.00
CA SER A 80 15.85 1.15 -1.16
C SER A 80 15.28 1.92 0.03
N GLN A 81 14.03 2.35 -0.05
CA GLN A 81 13.31 3.10 0.98
C GLN A 81 12.17 2.28 1.58
N ASN A 82 12.00 1.02 1.15
CA ASN A 82 10.88 0.15 1.49
C ASN A 82 9.54 0.90 1.41
N ARG A 83 9.34 1.58 0.30
CA ARG A 83 8.22 2.48 0.10
C ARG A 83 7.48 2.16 -1.19
N PHE A 84 6.16 2.24 -1.15
CA PHE A 84 5.29 2.10 -2.30
C PHE A 84 4.37 3.32 -2.41
N THR A 85 4.37 3.97 -3.58
CA THR A 85 3.51 5.13 -3.87
C THR A 85 2.39 4.77 -4.85
N LEU A 86 1.31 5.56 -4.86
CA LEU A 86 0.22 5.53 -5.85
C LEU A 86 -0.21 6.94 -6.23
#